data_AF-A0A248UE39-F1
#
_entry.id   AF-A0A248UE39-F1
#
_cell.length_a   1.000
_cell.length_b   1.000
_cell.length_c   1.000
_cell.angle_alpha   90.00
_cell.angle_beta   90.00
_cell.angle_gamma   90.00
#
_symmetry.space_group_name_H-M   'P 1'
#
loop_
_entity.id
_entity.type
_entity.pdbx_description
1 polymer ?
#
loop_
_entity_poly.entity_id
_entity_poly.type
_entity_poly.pdbx_seq_one_letter_code
_entity_poly.pdbx_strand_id
1 'polypeptide(L)' 'MTEDEDAMLDGTFAERLPNSRLGCQITITTALDGLSVHVPG' A
#
# COMPACT_ATOMS: atom_id res chain seq x y z
N MET A 1 6.01 -8.70 1.61
CA MET A 1 5.03 -8.03 2.47
C MET A 1 5.35 -8.43 3.89
N THR A 2 5.46 -7.48 4.81
CA THR A 2 5.76 -7.81 6.21
C THR A 2 4.47 -8.25 6.91
N GLU A 3 4.60 -9.05 7.97
CA GLU A 3 3.45 -9.46 8.79
C GLU A 3 2.73 -8.25 9.40
N ASP A 4 3.49 -7.23 9.82
CA ASP A 4 2.92 -5.97 10.34
C ASP A 4 2.09 -5.21 9.30
N GLU A 5 2.56 -5.17 8.05
CA GLU A 5 1.82 -4.52 6.96
C GLU A 5 0.54 -5.29 6.62
N ASP A 6 0.62 -6.62 6.60
CA ASP A 6 -0.51 -7.50 6.33
C ASP A 6 -1.62 -7.33 7.37
N ALA A 7 -1.25 -7.39 8.66
CA ALA A 7 -2.19 -7.22 9.77
C ALA A 7 -2.86 -5.83 9.79
N MET A 8 -2.14 -4.77 9.41
CA MET A 8 -2.71 -3.43 9.31
C MET A 8 -3.68 -3.29 8.12
N LEU A 9 -3.42 -3.97 7.01
CA LEU A 9 -4.27 -3.92 5.82
C LEU A 9 -5.59 -4.67 6.00
N ASP A 10 -5.66 -5.61 6.93
CA ASP A 10 -6.91 -6.28 7.30
C ASP A 10 -7.89 -5.34 8.05
N GLY A 11 -7.39 -4.23 8.59
CA GLY A 11 -8.17 -3.23 9.32
C GLY A 11 -8.48 -1.95 8.54
N THR A 12 -8.23 -1.90 7.22
CA THR A 12 -8.51 -0.68 6.43
C THR A 12 -10.00 -0.42 6.29
N PHE A 13 -10.39 0.86 6.22
CA PHE A 13 -11.78 1.25 6.00
C PHE A 13 -12.33 0.74 4.65
N ALA A 14 -11.52 0.80 3.60
CA ALA A 14 -11.87 0.26 2.29
C ALA A 14 -11.51 -1.22 2.18
N GLU A 15 -12.23 -1.93 1.31
CA GLU A 15 -11.92 -3.33 0.98
C GLU A 15 -10.48 -3.46 0.47
N ARG A 16 -9.76 -4.43 1.04
CA ARG A 16 -8.39 -4.73 0.65
C ARG A 16 -8.37 -5.36 -0.74
N LEU A 17 -7.62 -4.75 -1.65
CA LEU A 17 -7.35 -5.29 -2.98
C LEU A 17 -6.02 -6.04 -3.01
N PRO A 18 -5.79 -6.93 -4.01
CA PRO A 18 -4.53 -7.66 -4.14
C PRO A 18 -3.27 -6.78 -4.23
N ASN A 19 -3.41 -5.53 -4.69
CA ASN A 19 -2.34 -4.54 -4.80
C ASN A 19 -2.38 -3.45 -3.72
N SER A 20 -3.25 -3.56 -2.70
CA SER A 20 -3.28 -2.62 -1.58
C SER A 20 -1.97 -2.69 -0.80
N ARG A 21 -1.42 -1.51 -0.48
CA ARG A 21 -0.19 -1.32 0.30
C ARG A 21 -0.35 -0.13 1.23
N LEU A 22 0.40 -0.10 2.33
CA LEU A 22 0.47 1.09 3.18
C LEU A 22 1.45 2.07 2.56
N GLY A 23 0.96 3.22 2.11
CA GLY A 23 1.78 4.22 1.40
C GLY A 23 3.01 4.68 2.20
N CYS A 24 2.91 4.76 3.52
CA CYS A 24 4.04 5.12 4.40
C CYS A 24 5.17 4.07 4.45
N GLN A 25 4.88 2.82 4.09
CA GLN A 25 5.86 1.72 4.03
C GLN A 25 6.55 1.62 2.65
N ILE A 26 6.14 2.43 1.68
CA ILE A 26 6.76 2.45 0.34
C ILE A 26 7.90 3.45 0.33
N THR A 27 9.14 2.95 0.29
CA THR A 27 10.32 3.81 0.09
C THR A 27 10.41 4.23 -1.39
N ILE A 28 10.41 5.54 -1.63
CA ILE A 28 10.56 6.08 -2.99
C ILE A 28 11.99 5.88 -3.48
N THR A 29 12.13 5.31 -4.67
CA THR A 29 13.40 5.09 -5.36
C THR A 29 13.27 5.48 -6.82
N THR A 30 14.39 5.57 -7.55
CA THR A 30 14.39 5.85 -8.99
C THR A 30 13.66 4.78 -9.81
N ALA A 31 13.55 3.55 -9.31
CA ALA A 31 12.78 2.48 -9.96
C ALA A 31 11.26 2.74 -9.96
N LEU A 32 10.78 3.70 -9.15
CA LEU A 32 9.38 4.10 -9.03
C LEU A 32 9.08 5.39 -9.78
N ASP A 33 9.95 5.82 -10.69
CA ASP A 33 9.65 6.98 -11.54
C ASP A 33 8.38 6.74 -12.37
N GLY A 34 7.44 7.68 -12.32
CA GLY A 34 6.11 7.54 -12.92
C GLY A 34 5.11 6.69 -12.14
N LEU A 35 5.39 6.29 -10.89
CA LEU A 35 4.43 5.56 -10.05
C LEU A 35 3.11 6.33 -9.89
N SER A 36 2.00 5.67 -10.22
CA SER A 36 0.63 6.16 -9.98
C SER A 36 -0.06 5.27 -8.95
N VAL A 37 -0.73 5.90 -7.98
CA VAL A 37 -1.46 5.21 -6.92
C VAL A 37 -2.91 5.65 -6.90
N HIS A 38 -3.80 4.72 -6.57
CA HIS A 38 -5.21 5.01 -6.35
C HIS A 38 -5.45 5.08 -4.84
N VAL A 39 -5.99 6.20 -4.37
CA VAL A 39 -6.31 6.41 -2.96
C VAL A 39 -7.71 5.85 -2.70
N PRO A 40 -7.90 4.99 -1.68
CA PRO A 40 -9.23 4.50 -1.32
C PRO A 40 -10.11 5.66 -0.82
N GLY A 41 -11.38 5.68 -1.25
CA GLY A 41 -12.39 6.67 -0.86
C GLY A 41 -13.38 6.17 0.17
#